data_AF-A0AAE0B3G3-F1
#
_entry.id   AF-A0AAE0B3G3-F1
#
_cell.length_a   1.000
_cell.length_b   1.000
_cell.length_c   1.000
_cell.angle_alpha   90.00
_cell.angle_beta   90.00
_cell.angle_gamma   90.00
#
_symmetry.space_group_name_H-M   'P 1'
#
loop_
_entity.id
_entity.type
_entity.pdbx_description
1 polymer ?
#
loop_
_entity_poly.entity_id
_entity_poly.type
_entity_poly.pdbx_seq_one_letter_code
_entity_poly.pdbx_strand_id
1 'polypeptide(L)'
;MNLPSPCMNHFRFHKTLIMEIQRLSARFWWGGNSNRRKMHWAAWHQLCKPKADGGLGFCDPEVSNKVLLAKQGWRIIKNPDLIAARILKGCYFKEIAVSWNLRKGLRLLMCGVA
;
A
#
# COMPACT_ATOMS: atom_id res chain seq x y z
N MET A 1 -5.17 10.93 8.41
CA MET A 1 -5.93 10.97 7.14
C MET A 1 -6.01 9.54 6.62
N ASN A 2 -7.15 8.87 6.77
CA ASN A 2 -7.32 7.51 6.29
C ASN A 2 -7.67 7.58 4.80
N LEU A 3 -6.73 7.21 3.94
CA LEU A 3 -6.96 7.13 2.49
C LEU A 3 -8.04 6.06 2.21
N PRO A 4 -8.97 6.28 1.25
CA PRO A 4 -9.99 5.29 0.91
C PRO A 4 -9.38 3.92 0.60
N SER A 5 -9.73 2.96 1.46
CA SER A 5 -9.16 1.62 1.55
C SER A 5 -9.29 0.73 0.30
N PRO A 6 -10.34 0.81 -0.55
CA PRO A 6 -10.52 -0.16 -1.63
C PRO A 6 -9.36 -0.21 -2.63
N CYS A 7 -8.93 0.93 -3.18
CA CYS A 7 -7.87 0.95 -4.19
C CYS A 7 -6.53 0.46 -3.61
N MET A 8 -6.25 0.85 -2.37
CA MET A 8 -5.04 0.47 -1.64
C MET A 8 -4.96 -1.02 -1.28
N ASN A 9 -6.10 -1.71 -1.20
CA ASN A 9 -6.17 -3.15 -0.91
C ASN A 9 -5.96 -4.03 -2.16
N HIS A 10 -6.28 -3.53 -3.34
CA HIS A 10 -6.32 -4.33 -4.56
C HIS A 10 -5.14 -4.06 -5.50
N PHE A 11 -4.64 -2.82 -5.54
CA PHE A 11 -3.61 -2.40 -6.48
C PHE A 11 -2.37 -1.90 -5.78
N ARG A 12 -1.20 -2.22 -6.33
CA ARG A 12 0.05 -1.58 -5.93
C ARG A 12 0.13 -0.20 -6.55
N PHE A 13 0.32 0.82 -5.72
CA PHE A 13 0.39 2.19 -6.21
C PHE A 13 1.76 2.49 -6.81
N HIS A 14 1.77 3.22 -7.92
CA HIS A 14 3.00 3.71 -8.52
C HIS A 14 3.64 4.78 -7.61
N LYS A 15 4.97 4.87 -7.61
CA LYS A 15 5.70 5.81 -6.75
C LYS A 15 5.31 7.26 -7.00
N THR A 16 5.03 7.63 -8.25
CA THR A 16 4.60 9.00 -8.60
C THR A 16 3.29 9.37 -7.92
N LEU A 17 2.31 8.47 -7.95
CA LEU A 17 1.01 8.66 -7.31
C LEU A 17 1.14 8.72 -5.78
N ILE A 18 1.99 7.89 -5.19
CA ILE A 18 2.31 7.95 -3.75
C ILE A 18 2.89 9.32 -3.40
N MET A 19 3.86 9.81 -4.16
CA MET A 19 4.47 11.14 -3.93
C MET A 19 3.44 12.26 -4.08
N GLU A 20 2.52 12.15 -5.04
CA GLU A 20 1.47 13.14 -5.23
C GLU A 20 0.49 13.17 -4.04
N ILE A 21 0.08 12.01 -3.53
CA ILE A 21 -0.72 11.91 -2.30
C ILE A 21 0.02 12.55 -1.13
N GLN A 22 1.30 12.22 -0.94
CA GLN A 22 2.11 12.81 0.14
C GLN A 22 2.19 14.34 0.01
N ARG A 23 2.35 14.88 -1.21
CA ARG A 23 2.35 16.33 -1.48
C ARG A 23 1.00 16.96 -1.15
N LEU A 24 -0.11 16.34 -1.55
CA LEU A 24 -1.45 16.83 -1.25
C LEU A 24 -1.74 16.80 0.24
N SER A 25 -1.36 15.73 0.94
CA SER A 25 -1.52 15.63 2.39
C SER A 25 -0.63 16.62 3.14
N ALA A 26 0.62 16.82 2.69
CA ALA A 26 1.51 17.84 3.25
C ALA A 26 0.99 19.26 3.01
N ARG A 27 0.45 19.53 1.81
CA ARG A 27 -0.17 20.81 1.48
C ARG A 27 -1.44 21.04 2.29
N PHE A 28 -2.26 20.02 2.53
CA PHE A 28 -3.42 20.13 3.41
C PHE A 28 -2.99 20.42 4.85
N TRP A 29 -1.98 19.72 5.35
CA TRP A 29 -1.52 19.85 6.74
C TRP A 29 -0.82 21.18 7.02
N TRP A 30 0.02 21.64 6.10
CA TRP A 30 0.80 22.88 6.24
C TRP A 30 0.16 24.08 5.52
N GLY A 31 -0.97 23.91 4.86
CA GLY A 31 -1.60 24.91 4.01
C GLY A 31 -2.78 25.63 4.64
N GLY A 32 -2.64 26.95 4.74
CA GLY A 32 -3.73 27.93 4.88
C GLY A 32 -3.84 28.81 3.62
N ASN A 33 -4.80 29.74 3.61
CA ASN A 33 -5.28 30.49 2.44
C ASN A 33 -4.22 31.02 1.44
N SER A 34 -4.67 31.10 0.19
CA SER A 34 -4.00 31.12 -1.12
C SER A 34 -2.83 32.08 -1.39
N ASN A 35 -2.38 32.94 -0.47
CA ASN A 35 -1.48 34.04 -0.83
C ASN A 35 -0.05 33.98 -0.25
N ARG A 36 0.31 32.99 0.58
CA ARG A 36 1.70 32.80 1.03
C ARG A 36 2.11 31.33 1.09
N ARG A 37 3.22 30.99 0.44
CA ARG A 37 3.86 29.68 0.51
C ARG A 37 4.43 29.51 1.93
N LYS A 38 3.76 28.73 2.80
CA LYS A 38 4.31 28.44 4.14
C LYS A 38 5.39 27.37 4.05
N MET A 39 6.41 27.56 4.88
CA MET A 39 7.55 26.65 5.01
C MET A 39 7.09 25.33 5.63
N HIS A 40 7.49 24.20 5.02
CA HIS A 40 7.28 22.89 5.59
C HIS A 40 8.22 22.72 6.78
N TRP A 41 7.66 22.65 8.00
CA TRP A 41 8.45 22.54 9.23
C TRP A 41 9.05 21.14 9.46
N ALA A 42 8.46 20.12 8.82
CA ALA A 42 8.95 18.75 8.91
C ALA A 42 8.68 18.01 7.60
N ALA A 43 9.63 17.14 7.23
CA ALA A 43 9.46 16.24 6.10
C ALA A 43 8.33 15.23 6.38
N TRP A 44 7.61 14.81 5.33
CA TRP A 44 6.47 13.91 5.45
C TRP A 44 6.81 12.61 6.21
N HIS A 45 7.99 12.03 5.94
CA HIS A 45 8.45 10.82 6.63
C HIS A 45 8.62 10.99 8.15
N GLN A 46 8.94 12.20 8.63
CA GLN A 46 9.03 12.48 10.07
C GLN A 46 7.64 12.52 10.71
N LEU A 47 6.65 13.06 9.99
CA LEU A 47 5.26 13.05 10.44
C LEU A 47 4.69 11.62 10.53
N CYS A 48 5.20 10.72 9.69
CA CYS A 48 4.78 9.33 9.68
C CYS A 48 5.33 8.47 10.82
N LYS A 49 6.31 8.96 11.57
CA LYS A 49 6.85 8.23 12.72
C LYS A 49 5.81 8.11 13.84
N PRO A 50 5.90 7.07 14.69
CA PRO A 50 5.12 6.98 15.91
C PRO A 50 5.28 8.22 16.78
N LYS A 51 4.26 8.56 17.57
CA LYS A 51 4.33 9.68 18.53
C LYS A 51 5.46 9.51 19.54
N ALA A 52 5.76 8.26 19.94
CA ALA A 52 6.87 7.93 20.81
C ALA A 52 8.24 8.33 20.23
N ASP A 53 8.36 8.35 18.90
CA ASP A 53 9.60 8.69 18.17
C ASP A 53 9.60 10.15 17.68
N GLY A 54 8.74 11.00 18.24
CA GLY A 54 8.63 12.42 17.89
C GLY A 54 7.87 12.70 16.59
N GLY A 55 7.17 11.71 16.02
CA GLY A 55 6.28 11.90 14.87
C GLY A 55 4.84 12.22 15.23
N LEU A 56 3.97 12.31 14.21
CA LEU A 56 2.53 12.53 14.40
C LEU A 56 1.70 11.25 14.28
N GLY A 57 2.33 10.12 13.95
CA GLY A 57 1.66 8.84 13.71
C GLY A 57 0.87 8.80 12.41
N PHE A 58 1.26 9.57 11.39
CA PHE A 58 0.63 9.45 10.07
C PHE A 58 1.02 8.13 9.39
N CYS A 59 0.06 7.44 8.82
CA CYS A 59 0.37 6.25 8.03
C CYS A 59 1.01 6.67 6.69
N ASP A 60 2.22 6.17 6.42
CA ASP A 60 2.83 6.32 5.11
C ASP A 60 1.97 5.57 4.08
N PRO A 61 1.51 6.23 2.99
CA PRO A 61 0.72 5.57 1.96
C PRO A 61 1.46 4.41 1.29
N GLU A 62 2.78 4.46 1.11
CA GLU A 62 3.52 3.33 0.54
C GLU A 62 3.49 2.12 1.46
N VAL A 63 3.75 2.33 2.75
CA VAL A 63 3.74 1.26 3.76
C VAL A 63 2.33 0.70 3.91
N SER A 64 1.33 1.57 3.98
CA SER A 64 -0.07 1.18 4.08
C SER A 64 -0.51 0.31 2.90
N ASN A 65 -0.17 0.69 1.67
CA ASN A 65 -0.48 -0.09 0.47
C ASN A 65 0.16 -1.48 0.53
N LYS A 66 1.44 -1.57 0.89
CA LYS A 66 2.13 -2.86 1.03
C LYS A 66 1.50 -3.75 2.09
N VAL A 67 1.18 -3.20 3.26
CA VAL A 67 0.56 -3.96 4.37
C VAL A 67 -0.83 -4.44 3.97
N LEU A 68 -1.63 -3.61 3.32
CA LEU A 68 -2.97 -3.96 2.85
C LEU A 68 -2.94 -5.05 1.77
N LEU A 69 -2.03 -4.95 0.80
CA LEU A 69 -1.81 -5.99 -0.20
C LEU A 69 -1.35 -7.31 0.43
N ALA A 70 -0.43 -7.25 1.41
CA ALA A 70 0.02 -8.43 2.14
C ALA A 70 -1.13 -9.07 2.93
N LYS A 71 -1.97 -8.26 3.59
CA LYS A 71 -3.17 -8.73 4.30
C LYS A 71 -4.16 -9.41 3.34
N GLN A 72 -4.34 -8.85 2.15
CA GLN A 72 -5.21 -9.44 1.12
C GLN A 72 -4.63 -10.75 0.57
N GLY A 73 -3.33 -10.80 0.29
CA GLY A 73 -2.63 -12.03 -0.09
C GLY A 73 -2.75 -13.11 0.98
N TRP A 74 -2.58 -12.74 2.26
CA TRP A 74 -2.74 -13.67 3.39
C TRP A 74 -4.14 -14.27 3.46
N ARG A 75 -5.20 -13.48 3.20
CA ARG A 75 -6.58 -13.97 3.15
C ARG A 75 -6.79 -15.01 2.05
N ILE A 76 -6.20 -14.78 0.87
CA ILE A 76 -6.25 -15.72 -0.26
C ILE A 76 -5.55 -17.03 0.09
N ILE A 77 -4.41 -16.96 0.79
CA ILE A 77 -3.68 -18.15 1.25
C ILE A 77 -4.47 -18.94 2.29
N LYS A 78 -5.10 -18.26 3.25
CA LYS A 78 -5.85 -18.91 4.33
C LYS A 78 -7.17 -19.54 3.88
N ASN A 79 -7.81 -18.97 2.86
CA ASN A 79 -9.14 -19.38 2.40
C ASN A 79 -9.09 -19.77 0.91
N PRO A 80 -8.72 -21.03 0.59
CA PRO A 80 -8.56 -21.49 -0.80
C PRO A 80 -9.89 -21.53 -1.59
N ASP A 81 -11.03 -21.54 -0.89
CA ASP A 81 -12.37 -21.58 -1.51
C ASP A 81 -12.84 -20.23 -2.05
N LEU A 82 -12.12 -19.14 -1.74
CA LEU A 82 -12.40 -17.82 -2.32
C LEU A 82 -12.34 -17.89 -3.85
N ILE A 83 -13.29 -17.26 -4.53
CA ILE A 83 -13.29 -17.13 -5.99
C ILE A 83 -11.95 -16.54 -6.47
N ALA A 84 -11.45 -15.50 -5.80
CA ALA A 84 -10.15 -14.91 -6.10
C ALA A 84 -8.99 -15.93 -5.96
N ALA A 85 -9.01 -16.80 -4.95
CA ALA A 85 -7.99 -17.84 -4.78
C ALA A 85 -8.07 -18.90 -5.89
N ARG A 86 -9.28 -19.31 -6.27
CA ARG A 86 -9.53 -20.25 -7.38
C ARG A 86 -9.09 -19.69 -8.73
N ILE A 87 -9.42 -18.42 -9.01
CA ILE A 87 -8.98 -17.73 -10.22
C ILE A 87 -7.46 -17.60 -10.25
N LEU A 88 -6.83 -17.14 -9.15
CA LEU A 88 -5.38 -17.03 -9.07
C LEU A 88 -4.69 -18.39 -9.26
N LYS A 89 -5.25 -19.46 -8.67
CA LYS A 89 -4.77 -20.83 -8.90
C LYS A 89 -4.85 -21.22 -10.38
N GLY A 90 -5.99 -20.96 -11.03
CA GLY A 90 -6.20 -21.28 -12.44
C GLY A 90 -5.37 -20.43 -13.43
N CYS A 91 -5.08 -19.17 -13.09
CA CYS A 91 -4.31 -18.26 -13.93
C CYS A 91 -2.80 -18.46 -13.80
N TYR A 92 -2.30 -18.68 -12.58
CA TYR A 92 -0.86 -18.63 -12.29
C TYR A 92 -0.24 -19.99 -11.93
N PHE A 93 -1.05 -21.01 -11.62
CA PHE A 93 -0.57 -22.31 -11.13
C PHE A 93 -1.18 -23.49 -11.89
N LYS A 94 -1.17 -23.44 -13.24
CA LYS A 94 -1.70 -24.51 -14.10
C LYS A 94 -0.85 -25.79 -14.08
N GLU A 95 0.42 -25.69 -13.74
CA GLU A 95 1.30 -26.84 -13.55
C GLU A 95 2.13 -26.67 -12.28
N ILE A 96 2.54 -27.80 -11.71
CA ILE A 96 3.41 -27.96 -10.53
C ILE A 96 2.65 -28.23 -9.23
N ALA A 97 2.43 -29.52 -9.03
CA ALA A 97 2.26 -30.18 -7.75
C ALA A 97 3.52 -30.03 -6.90
N VAL A 98 3.87 -28.84 -6.40
CA VAL A 98 4.90 -28.69 -5.36
C VAL A 98 4.58 -27.46 -4.54
N SER A 99 4.12 -27.68 -3.30
CA SER A 99 4.18 -26.81 -2.12
C SER A 99 3.84 -25.33 -2.34
N TRP A 100 2.90 -24.80 -1.55
CA TRP A 100 2.63 -23.36 -1.38
C TRP A 100 3.91 -22.55 -1.08
N ASN A 101 4.73 -22.28 -2.08
CA ASN A 101 5.93 -21.48 -1.94
C ASN A 101 5.49 -20.03 -2.10
N LEU A 102 5.03 -19.46 -0.99
CA LEU A 102 4.58 -18.07 -0.81
C LEU A 102 5.46 -17.06 -1.56
N ARG A 103 6.77 -17.31 -1.59
CA ARG A 103 7.77 -16.45 -2.25
C ARG A 103 7.58 -16.34 -3.77
N LYS A 104 7.17 -17.40 -4.45
CA LYS A 104 6.93 -17.36 -5.92
C LYS A 104 5.57 -16.76 -6.23
N GLY A 105 4.52 -17.13 -5.49
CA GLY A 105 3.17 -16.62 -5.69
C GLY A 105 3.00 -15.12 -5.34
N LEU A 106 3.60 -14.67 -4.24
CA LEU A 106 3.56 -13.26 -3.86
C LEU A 106 4.42 -12.40 -4.81
N ARG A 107 5.52 -12.96 -5.34
CA ARG A 107 6.31 -12.28 -6.38
C ARG A 107 5.49 -12.14 -7.66
N LEU A 108 4.72 -13.14 -8.08
CA LEU A 108 3.85 -13.03 -9.27
C LEU A 108 2.68 -12.06 -9.07
N LEU A 109 2.02 -12.07 -7.91
CA LEU A 109 1.00 -11.08 -7.54
C LEU A 109 1.54 -9.64 -7.50
N MET A 110 2.82 -9.48 -7.17
CA MET A 110 3.48 -8.17 -7.08
C MET A 110 4.28 -7.78 -8.34
N CYS A 111 4.50 -8.72 -9.28
CA CYS A 111 5.20 -8.51 -10.57
C CYS A 111 4.27 -8.52 -11.79
N GLY A 112 3.00 -8.93 -11.68
CA GLY A 112 2.03 -8.91 -12.78
C GLY A 112 1.56 -7.51 -13.21
N VAL A 113 2.24 -6.45 -12.78
CA VAL A 113 2.09 -5.06 -13.22
C VAL A 113 3.50 -4.58 -13.59
N ALA A 114 4.02 -5.09 -14.70
CA ALA A 114 5.18 -4.56 -15.39
C ALA A 114 4.73 -4.22 -16.81
#